data_AF-A0AAV3Z3Y2-F1
#
_entry.id   AF-A0AAV3Z3Y2-F1
#
_cell.length_a   1.000
_cell.length_b   1.000
_cell.length_c   1.000
_cell.angle_alpha   90.00
_cell.angle_beta   90.00
_cell.angle_gamma   90.00
#
_symmetry.space_group_name_H-M   'P 1'
#
loop_
_entity.id
_entity.type
_entity.pdbx_description
1 polymer ?
#
loop_
_entity_poly.entity_id
_entity_poly.type
_entity_poly.pdbx_seq_one_letter_code
_entity_poly.pdbx_strand_id
1 'polypeptide(L)'
;MPGIEDWKTRPYTTIQQIFEDHKLDSHESFVKSVEDYFSQRLNEDTLRSLPSVNSIALDQLRSGTLVKYRCMVQDVFDPQYFVSRFSVTSKDGSKTRIECGSFRDVPQIGQTETVNFDSLENVTVERQGFYCVPIPGEADWVKEISF
;
A
#
# COMPACT_ATOMS: atom_id res chain seq x y z
N MET A 1 3.72 7.44 27.24
CA MET A 1 3.41 8.25 26.05
C MET A 1 2.99 7.28 24.95
N PRO A 2 1.75 7.35 24.45
CA PRO A 2 1.37 6.54 23.28
C PRO A 2 2.22 7.04 22.12
N GLY A 3 3.02 6.15 21.52
CA GLY A 3 3.88 6.50 20.40
C GLY A 3 3.03 7.10 19.28
N ILE A 4 3.44 8.26 18.78
CA ILE A 4 2.80 8.94 17.65
C ILE A 4 2.66 7.91 16.52
N GLU A 5 1.42 7.59 16.13
CA GLU A 5 1.13 6.70 15.00
C GLU A 5 1.77 7.27 13.74
N ASP A 6 2.86 6.65 13.28
CA ASP A 6 3.62 7.11 12.13
C ASP A 6 3.08 6.49 10.82
N TRP A 7 1.82 6.78 10.53
CA TRP A 7 1.14 6.34 9.30
C TRP A 7 1.76 6.97 8.04
N LYS A 8 2.52 8.07 8.18
CA LYS A 8 3.19 8.75 7.07
C LYS A 8 4.47 8.03 6.66
N THR A 9 5.36 7.71 7.60
CA THR A 9 6.63 7.04 7.26
C THR A 9 6.55 5.52 7.32
N ARG A 10 5.53 4.95 7.98
CA ARG A 10 5.31 3.50 8.10
C ARG A 10 3.85 3.09 7.88
N PRO A 11 3.20 3.49 6.76
CA PRO A 11 1.79 3.19 6.45
C PRO A 11 1.46 1.70 6.53
N TYR A 12 2.40 0.84 6.16
CA TYR A 12 2.19 -0.60 6.18
C TYR A 12 1.94 -1.20 7.56
N THR A 13 2.51 -0.62 8.63
CA THR A 13 2.22 -1.09 9.99
C THR A 13 0.76 -0.83 10.35
N THR A 14 0.25 0.34 9.95
CA THR A 14 -1.16 0.70 10.10
C THR A 14 -2.08 -0.18 9.25
N ILE A 15 -1.73 -0.40 7.98
CA ILE A 15 -2.49 -1.29 7.08
C ILE A 15 -2.54 -2.72 7.66
N GLN A 16 -1.42 -3.21 8.21
CA GLN A 16 -1.41 -4.52 8.86
C GLN A 16 -2.33 -4.56 10.08
N GLN A 17 -2.36 -3.51 10.91
CA GLN A 17 -3.28 -3.45 12.06
C GLN A 17 -4.75 -3.49 11.59
N ILE A 18 -5.10 -2.68 10.57
CA ILE A 18 -6.45 -2.69 9.99
C ILE A 18 -6.78 -4.07 9.42
N PHE A 19 -5.81 -4.74 8.79
CA PHE A 19 -5.97 -6.10 8.27
C PHE A 19 -6.22 -7.12 9.38
N GLU A 20 -5.51 -7.01 10.52
CA GLU A 20 -5.72 -7.89 11.67
C GLU A 20 -7.15 -7.78 12.23
N ASP A 21 -7.70 -6.57 12.26
CA ASP A 21 -9.07 -6.31 12.72
C ASP A 21 -10.14 -6.83 11.72
N HIS A 22 -9.81 -6.94 10.43
CA HIS A 22 -10.72 -7.32 9.34
C HIS A 22 -10.39 -8.69 8.72
N LYS A 23 -9.68 -9.58 9.41
CA LYS A 23 -9.21 -10.86 8.84
C LYS A 23 -10.31 -11.73 8.25
N LEU A 24 -11.50 -11.69 8.85
CA LEU A 24 -12.65 -12.52 8.49
C LEU A 24 -13.56 -11.85 7.46
N ASP A 25 -13.34 -10.57 7.19
CA ASP A 25 -14.20 -9.78 6.31
C ASP A 25 -13.85 -10.00 4.84
N SER A 26 -14.72 -9.49 3.95
CA SER A 26 -14.43 -9.46 2.52
C SER A 26 -13.26 -8.50 2.23
N HIS A 27 -12.52 -8.80 1.16
CA HIS A 27 -11.43 -7.94 0.71
C HIS A 27 -11.89 -6.49 0.46
N GLU A 28 -13.08 -6.30 -0.13
CA GLU A 28 -13.67 -4.99 -0.38
C GLU A 28 -13.90 -4.19 0.91
N SER A 29 -14.41 -4.85 1.96
CA SER A 29 -14.64 -4.19 3.24
C SER A 29 -13.33 -3.76 3.89
N PHE A 30 -12.31 -4.63 3.84
CA PHE A 30 -10.96 -4.30 4.32
C PHE A 30 -10.35 -3.11 3.56
N VAL A 31 -10.41 -3.13 2.22
CA VAL A 31 -9.88 -2.04 1.38
C VAL A 31 -10.59 -0.73 1.71
N LYS A 32 -11.91 -0.76 1.85
CA LYS A 32 -12.70 0.42 2.23
C LYS A 32 -12.30 0.97 3.61
N SER A 33 -12.09 0.11 4.60
CA SER A 33 -11.62 0.55 5.93
C SER A 33 -10.24 1.21 5.86
N VAL A 34 -9.35 0.72 4.99
CA VAL A 34 -8.05 1.35 4.73
C VAL A 34 -8.23 2.72 4.07
N GLU A 35 -9.04 2.82 3.03
CA GLU A 35 -9.36 4.07 2.33
C GLU A 35 -9.96 5.11 3.29
N ASP A 36 -10.93 4.71 4.11
CA ASP A 36 -11.57 5.57 5.12
C ASP A 36 -10.55 6.06 6.15
N TYR A 37 -9.65 5.18 6.64
CA TYR A 37 -8.63 5.54 7.62
C TYR A 37 -7.69 6.65 7.09
N PHE A 38 -7.22 6.51 5.86
CA PHE A 38 -6.31 7.49 5.24
C PHE A 38 -7.07 8.75 4.82
N SER A 39 -8.26 8.63 4.23
CA SER A 39 -9.07 9.79 3.79
C SER A 39 -9.43 10.72 4.96
N GLN A 40 -9.70 10.18 6.14
CA GLN A 40 -9.95 10.99 7.34
C GLN A 40 -8.72 11.77 7.83
N ARG A 41 -7.51 11.34 7.48
CA ARG A 41 -6.23 11.94 7.92
C ARG A 41 -5.56 12.80 6.84
N LEU A 42 -5.95 12.63 5.58
CA LEU A 42 -5.48 13.40 4.44
C LEU A 42 -6.31 14.69 4.32
N ASN A 43 -5.86 15.75 4.99
CA ASN A 43 -6.34 17.12 4.85
C ASN A 43 -5.29 17.96 4.09
N GLU A 44 -5.61 19.21 3.76
CA GLU A 44 -4.70 20.07 2.98
C GLU A 44 -3.32 20.23 3.64
N ASP A 45 -3.27 20.36 4.97
CA ASP A 45 -2.02 20.52 5.71
C ASP A 45 -1.18 19.24 5.71
N THR A 46 -1.82 18.07 5.86
CA THR A 46 -1.09 16.80 5.79
C THR A 46 -0.63 16.48 4.37
N LEU A 47 -1.42 16.80 3.35
CA LEU A 47 -1.03 16.65 1.93
C LEU A 47 0.19 17.51 1.57
N ARG A 48 0.26 18.74 2.10
CA ARG A 48 1.45 19.61 1.94
C ARG A 48 2.71 19.03 2.58
N SER A 49 2.54 18.32 3.70
CA SER A 49 3.67 17.69 4.41
C SER A 49 4.19 16.41 3.75
N LEU A 50 3.42 15.78 2.87
CA LEU A 50 3.81 14.51 2.25
C LEU A 50 4.80 14.73 1.10
N PRO A 51 5.84 13.87 0.98
CA PRO A 51 6.79 13.94 -0.10
C PRO A 51 6.11 13.70 -1.46
N SER A 52 6.46 14.51 -2.46
CA SER A 52 5.95 14.38 -3.82
C SER A 52 6.94 13.65 -4.71
N VAL A 53 6.47 12.60 -5.40
CA VAL A 53 7.25 11.90 -6.44
C VAL A 53 7.59 12.84 -7.60
N ASN A 54 6.80 13.89 -7.83
CA ASN A 54 7.06 14.86 -8.90
C ASN A 54 8.20 15.83 -8.59
N SER A 55 8.51 16.05 -7.31
CA SER A 55 9.43 17.11 -6.87
C SER A 55 10.73 16.57 -6.28
N ILE A 56 10.71 15.35 -5.76
CA ILE A 56 11.83 14.71 -5.07
C ILE A 56 12.39 13.61 -5.94
N ALA A 57 13.71 13.55 -6.08
CA ALA A 57 14.38 12.48 -6.80
C ALA A 57 14.14 11.11 -6.12
N LEU A 58 13.97 10.06 -6.93
CA LEU A 58 13.55 8.73 -6.43
C LEU A 58 14.55 8.12 -5.44
N ASP A 59 15.84 8.43 -5.57
CA ASP A 59 16.92 7.99 -4.67
C ASP A 59 16.83 8.63 -3.27
N GLN A 60 16.16 9.77 -3.15
CA GLN A 60 15.93 10.46 -1.88
C GLN A 60 14.63 10.02 -1.20
N LEU A 61 13.74 9.33 -1.93
CA LEU A 61 12.50 8.80 -1.36
C LEU A 61 12.78 7.50 -0.60
N ARG A 62 12.41 7.50 0.68
CA ARG A 62 12.50 6.30 1.50
C ARG A 62 11.44 5.28 1.03
N SER A 63 11.87 4.04 0.80
CA SER A 63 10.94 2.97 0.46
C SER A 63 9.91 2.72 1.57
N GLY A 64 8.67 2.50 1.16
CA GLY A 64 7.55 2.17 2.04
C GLY A 64 6.99 3.33 2.87
N THR A 65 7.25 4.57 2.46
CA THR A 65 6.58 5.76 3.00
C THR A 65 5.38 6.16 2.14
N LEU A 66 4.43 6.87 2.73
CA LEU A 66 3.34 7.47 1.99
C LEU A 66 3.86 8.67 1.18
N VAL A 67 3.51 8.74 -0.09
CA VAL A 67 3.91 9.80 -1.01
C VAL A 67 2.69 10.36 -1.74
N LYS A 68 2.80 11.58 -2.26
CA LYS A 68 1.86 12.11 -3.25
C LYS A 68 2.45 11.99 -4.65
N TYR A 69 1.60 11.68 -5.62
CA TYR A 69 1.99 11.64 -7.03
C TYR A 69 0.88 12.25 -7.86
N ARG A 70 1.23 13.33 -8.58
CA ARG A 70 0.38 13.96 -9.57
C ARG A 70 0.81 13.47 -10.95
N CYS A 71 -0.13 12.92 -11.70
CA CYS A 71 0.16 12.29 -12.97
C CYS A 71 -1.01 12.40 -13.95
N MET A 72 -0.72 12.13 -15.22
CA MET A 72 -1.71 11.81 -16.22
C MET A 72 -1.83 10.29 -16.32
N VAL A 73 -3.05 9.77 -16.18
CA VAL A 73 -3.36 8.37 -16.51
C VAL A 73 -3.42 8.26 -18.03
N GLN A 74 -2.52 7.49 -18.62
CA GLN A 74 -2.43 7.31 -20.08
C GLN A 74 -3.14 6.06 -20.57
N ASP A 75 -3.13 4.99 -19.76
CA ASP A 75 -3.72 3.72 -20.15
C ASP A 75 -4.24 2.95 -18.94
N VAL A 76 -5.19 2.07 -19.22
CA VAL A 76 -5.82 1.15 -18.29
C VAL A 76 -5.52 -0.26 -18.81
N PHE A 77 -4.73 -1.02 -18.05
CA PHE A 77 -4.36 -2.39 -18.45
C PHE A 77 -5.53 -3.37 -18.23
N ASP A 78 -5.41 -4.60 -18.71
CA ASP A 78 -6.33 -5.67 -18.29
C ASP A 78 -6.24 -5.90 -16.77
N PRO A 79 -7.35 -6.29 -16.11
CA PRO A 79 -7.33 -6.67 -14.70
C PRO A 79 -6.29 -7.75 -14.41
N GLN A 80 -5.52 -7.57 -13.34
CA GLN A 80 -4.48 -8.51 -12.92
C GLN A 80 -4.91 -9.24 -11.65
N TYR A 81 -4.75 -10.56 -11.64
CA TYR A 81 -4.97 -11.36 -10.44
C TYR A 81 -3.76 -11.29 -9.51
N PHE A 82 -4.03 -11.17 -8.21
CA PHE A 82 -3.02 -11.24 -7.16
C PHE A 82 -3.60 -11.90 -5.90
N VAL A 83 -2.74 -12.33 -4.99
CA VAL A 83 -3.14 -12.96 -3.73
C VAL A 83 -3.24 -11.90 -2.64
N SER A 84 -4.47 -11.55 -2.22
CA SER A 84 -4.74 -10.46 -1.29
C SER A 84 -4.43 -10.79 0.16
N ARG A 85 -4.56 -12.07 0.53
CA ARG A 85 -4.09 -12.64 1.78
C ARG A 85 -3.55 -14.03 1.54
N PHE A 86 -2.46 -14.37 2.21
CA PHE A 86 -1.83 -15.68 2.07
C PHE A 86 -1.32 -16.20 3.40
N SER A 87 -1.27 -17.52 3.52
CA SER A 87 -0.77 -18.22 4.69
C SER A 87 0.75 -18.32 4.65
N VAL A 88 1.40 -17.93 5.75
CA VAL A 88 2.84 -18.05 5.98
C VAL A 88 3.06 -19.04 7.11
N THR A 89 3.89 -20.04 6.87
CA THR A 89 4.20 -21.12 7.80
C THR A 89 5.68 -21.08 8.18
N SER A 90 5.99 -21.38 9.44
CA SER A 90 7.38 -21.65 9.82
C SER A 90 7.88 -22.92 9.13
N LYS A 91 9.17 -22.99 8.79
CA LYS A 91 9.81 -24.19 8.22
C LYS A 91 9.66 -25.42 9.12
N ASP A 92 9.54 -25.21 10.43
CA ASP A 92 9.29 -26.26 11.41
C ASP A 92 7.80 -26.68 11.49
N GLY A 93 6.92 -26.06 10.69
CA GLY A 93 5.48 -26.33 10.66
C GLY A 93 4.69 -25.89 11.90
N SER A 94 5.37 -25.31 12.90
CA SER A 94 4.80 -25.06 14.24
C SER A 94 3.89 -23.84 14.34
N LYS A 95 4.05 -22.86 13.44
CA LYS A 95 3.31 -21.61 13.45
C LYS A 95 2.86 -21.26 12.05
N THR A 96 1.59 -20.89 11.95
CA THR A 96 0.95 -20.39 10.74
C THR A 96 0.36 -19.02 11.03
N ARG A 97 0.59 -18.05 10.15
CA ARG A 97 0.00 -16.71 10.22
C ARG A 97 -0.52 -16.30 8.84
N ILE A 98 -1.57 -15.50 8.83
CA ILE A 98 -2.10 -14.90 7.59
C ILE A 98 -1.43 -13.54 7.40
N GLU A 99 -0.85 -13.32 6.24
CA GLU A 99 -0.18 -12.07 5.86
C GLU A 99 -1.01 -11.30 4.82
N CYS A 100 -0.97 -9.96 4.89
CA CYS A 100 -1.62 -9.07 3.93
C CYS A 100 -0.79 -8.90 2.66
N GLY A 101 -1.37 -9.23 1.50
CA GLY A 101 -0.79 -9.03 0.17
C GLY A 101 -1.36 -7.84 -0.61
N SER A 102 -2.27 -7.06 -0.02
CA SER A 102 -3.10 -6.10 -0.76
C SER A 102 -2.44 -4.76 -1.11
N PHE A 103 -1.27 -4.46 -0.56
CA PHE A 103 -0.57 -3.18 -0.77
C PHE A 103 0.94 -3.34 -0.97
N ARG A 104 1.41 -4.58 -1.19
CA ARG A 104 2.83 -4.91 -1.36
C ARG A 104 2.98 -6.05 -2.36
N ASP A 105 3.89 -5.88 -3.31
CA ASP A 105 4.24 -6.96 -4.23
C ASP A 105 5.26 -7.94 -3.61
N VAL A 106 6.08 -7.47 -2.65
CA VAL A 106 7.05 -8.30 -1.94
C VAL A 106 6.51 -8.60 -0.52
N PRO A 107 6.22 -9.87 -0.22
CA PRO A 107 5.72 -10.27 1.09
C PRO A 107 6.82 -10.18 2.16
N GLN A 108 6.45 -9.81 3.39
CA GLN A 108 7.39 -9.82 4.52
C GLN A 108 7.43 -11.22 5.15
N ILE A 109 8.37 -12.03 4.68
CA ILE A 109 8.59 -13.41 5.14
C ILE A 109 9.92 -13.45 5.90
N GLY A 110 9.90 -14.00 7.12
CA GLY A 110 11.11 -14.25 7.89
C GLY A 110 12.03 -15.32 7.26
N GLN A 111 13.31 -15.35 7.62
CA GLN A 111 14.27 -16.32 7.07
C GLN A 111 13.87 -17.80 7.32
N THR A 112 13.12 -18.04 8.40
CA THR A 112 12.61 -19.36 8.79
C THR A 112 11.16 -19.58 8.40
N GLU A 113 10.56 -18.68 7.63
CA GLU A 113 9.18 -18.76 7.18
C GLU A 113 9.10 -19.06 5.67
N THR A 114 7.99 -19.65 5.25
CA THR A 114 7.68 -19.97 3.84
C THR A 114 6.20 -19.75 3.58
N VAL A 115 5.86 -19.26 2.38
CA VAL A 115 4.46 -19.15 1.94
C VAL A 115 3.89 -20.55 1.72
N ASN A 116 2.74 -20.82 2.31
CA ASN A 116 1.95 -22.01 2.02
C ASN A 116 0.95 -21.69 0.90
N PHE A 117 1.33 -22.00 -0.34
CA PHE A 117 0.51 -21.75 -1.51
C PHE A 117 -0.74 -22.64 -1.59
N ASP A 118 -0.74 -23.79 -0.91
CA ASP A 118 -1.84 -24.75 -0.91
C ASP A 118 -2.89 -24.48 0.18
N SER A 119 -2.72 -23.41 0.96
CA SER A 119 -3.68 -23.05 2.01
C SER A 119 -5.02 -22.60 1.42
N LEU A 120 -6.11 -23.16 1.95
CA LEU A 120 -7.49 -22.74 1.64
C LEU A 120 -7.81 -21.32 2.12
N GLU A 121 -6.97 -20.74 3.00
CA GLU A 121 -7.12 -19.37 3.48
C GLU A 121 -6.62 -18.33 2.47
N ASN A 122 -5.86 -18.77 1.46
CA ASN A 122 -5.35 -17.90 0.41
C ASN A 122 -6.53 -17.36 -0.42
N VAL A 123 -6.59 -16.04 -0.59
CA VAL A 123 -7.63 -15.40 -1.40
C VAL A 123 -6.99 -14.68 -2.57
N THR A 124 -7.41 -15.09 -3.77
CA THR A 124 -7.04 -14.42 -5.01
C THR A 124 -8.11 -13.40 -5.35
N VAL A 125 -7.70 -12.18 -5.68
CA VAL A 125 -8.58 -11.10 -6.12
C VAL A 125 -7.97 -10.42 -7.35
N GLU A 126 -8.74 -9.53 -7.98
CA GLU A 126 -8.29 -8.75 -9.13
C GLU A 126 -7.97 -7.31 -8.73
N ARG A 127 -6.99 -6.69 -9.40
CA ARG A 127 -6.72 -5.24 -9.33
C ARG A 127 -6.68 -4.64 -10.72
N GLN A 128 -7.14 -3.40 -10.81
CA GLN A 128 -7.00 -2.58 -12.01
C GLN A 128 -5.64 -1.86 -11.98
N GLY A 129 -4.79 -2.15 -12.95
CA GLY A 129 -3.53 -1.42 -13.15
C GLY A 129 -3.75 -0.15 -13.98
N PHE A 130 -3.09 0.94 -13.58
CA PHE A 130 -3.09 2.21 -14.32
C PHE A 130 -1.67 2.58 -14.74
N TYR A 131 -1.50 3.02 -15.99
CA TYR A 131 -0.23 3.58 -16.44
C TYR A 131 -0.22 5.09 -16.23
N CYS A 132 0.60 5.54 -15.29
CA CYS A 132 0.65 6.94 -14.86
C CYS A 132 1.98 7.59 -15.25
N VAL A 133 1.91 8.65 -16.05
CA VAL A 133 3.10 9.42 -16.48
C VAL A 133 3.09 10.84 -15.89
N PRO A 134 4.27 11.49 -15.78
CA PRO A 134 4.33 12.92 -15.51
C PRO A 134 3.51 13.70 -16.54
N ILE A 135 2.85 14.78 -16.10
CA ILE A 135 1.97 15.58 -16.97
C ILE A 135 2.80 16.18 -18.12
N PRO A 136 2.49 15.84 -19.40
CA PRO A 136 3.25 16.35 -20.54
C PRO A 136 3.08 17.87 -20.69
N GLY A 137 4.17 18.57 -21.01
CA GLY A 137 4.11 20.01 -21.25
C GLY A 137 3.75 20.85 -20.03
N GLU A 138 3.89 20.28 -18.82
CA GLU A 138 3.62 20.99 -17.58
C GLU A 138 4.55 22.18 -17.40
N ALA A 139 3.96 23.37 -17.32
CA ALA A 139 4.69 24.60 -17.13
C ALA A 139 5.32 24.67 -15.73
N ASP A 140 6.53 25.22 -15.62
CA ASP A 140 7.29 25.20 -14.37
C ASP A 140 6.60 25.95 -13.23
N TRP A 141 5.88 27.05 -13.51
CA TRP A 141 5.12 27.79 -12.51
C TRP A 141 4.04 26.94 -11.81
N VAL A 142 3.54 25.88 -12.47
CA VAL A 142 2.57 24.97 -11.87
C VAL A 142 3.23 24.14 -10.77
N LYS A 143 4.51 23.82 -10.91
CA LYS A 143 5.28 23.07 -9.89
C LYS A 143 5.56 23.94 -8.66
N GLU A 144 5.64 25.25 -8.84
CA GLU A 144 5.83 26.22 -7.75
C GLU A 144 4.54 26.41 -6.91
N ILE A 145 3.36 26.23 -7.52
CA ILE A 145 2.05 26.39 -6.87
C ILE A 145 1.50 25.07 -6.30
N SER A 146 2.04 23.92 -6.73
CA SER A 146 1.48 22.61 -6.38
C SER A 146 1.57 22.33 -4.88
N PHE A 147 0.41 22.36 -4.22
CA PHE A 147 0.19 22.16 -2.79
C PHE A 147 0.59 20.76 -2.30
#